data_AF-A0A3B0J7S0-F1
#
_entry.id   AF-A0A3B0J7S0-F1
#
_cell.length_a   1.000
_cell.length_b   1.000
_cell.length_c   1.000
_cell.angle_alpha   90.00
_cell.angle_beta   90.00
_cell.angle_gamma   90.00
#
_symmetry.space_group_name_H-M   'P 1'
#
loop_
_entity.id
_entity.type
_entity.pdbx_description
1 polymer ?
#
loop_
_entity_poly.entity_id
_entity_poly.type
_entity_poly.pdbx_seq_one_letter_code
_entity_poly.pdbx_strand_id
1 'polypeptide(L)'
;MIEYPARAAVLNTLTHYEINLLKHIVRYSEIVELPTQDETVKALIRKGIIAYYDYPDAPMVFVGDEKQLFKLTNYYKNILKFVDI
;
A
#
# COMPACT_ATOMS: atom_id res chain seq x y z
N MET A 1 16.66 -11.39 26.41
CA MET A 1 15.41 -10.77 25.92
C MET A 1 15.81 -9.89 24.76
N ILE A 2 15.52 -10.30 23.52
CA ILE A 2 15.68 -9.41 22.37
C ILE A 2 14.40 -8.59 22.34
N GLU A 3 14.49 -7.35 22.81
CA GLU A 3 13.44 -6.35 22.66
C GLU A 3 13.04 -6.30 21.19
N TYR A 4 11.75 -6.35 20.89
CA TYR A 4 11.21 -6.16 19.54
C TYR A 4 11.27 -4.65 19.22
N PRO A 5 12.32 -4.11 18.56
CA PRO A 5 12.40 -2.68 18.27
C PRO A 5 11.56 -2.37 17.01
N ALA A 6 11.06 -3.41 16.32
CA ALA A 6 10.53 -3.29 14.97
C ALA A 6 9.02 -3.06 14.91
N ARG A 7 8.23 -3.62 15.84
CA ARG A 7 6.75 -3.52 15.78
C ARG A 7 6.27 -2.09 15.98
N ALA A 8 6.76 -1.44 17.03
CA ALA A 8 6.40 -0.06 17.34
C ALA A 8 6.93 0.89 16.26
N ALA A 9 8.19 0.75 15.81
CA ALA A 9 8.77 1.64 14.81
C ALA A 9 8.05 1.59 13.46
N VAL A 10 7.70 0.40 12.96
CA VAL A 10 6.98 0.26 11.67
C VAL A 10 5.56 0.82 11.78
N LEU A 11 4.83 0.52 12.85
CA LEU A 11 3.49 1.07 13.09
C LEU A 11 3.51 2.58 13.35
N ASN A 12 4.53 3.11 14.05
CA ASN A 12 4.66 4.55 14.29
C ASN A 12 4.88 5.36 13.02
N THR A 13 5.35 4.70 11.95
CA THR A 13 5.50 5.37 10.66
C THR A 13 4.21 5.41 9.85
N LEU A 14 3.18 4.65 10.20
CA LEU A 14 1.94 4.59 9.42
C LEU A 14 0.82 5.39 10.08
N THR A 15 0.16 6.23 9.29
CA THR A 15 -1.05 6.94 9.71
C THR A 15 -2.25 6.01 9.74
N HIS A 16 -3.30 6.40 10.46
CA HIS A 16 -4.56 5.66 10.49
C HIS A 16 -5.16 5.46 9.08
N TYR A 17 -5.05 6.47 8.21
CA TYR A 17 -5.52 6.41 6.83
C TYR A 17 -4.73 5.41 5.98
N GLU A 18 -3.40 5.39 6.12
CA GLU A 18 -2.53 4.42 5.43
C GLU A 18 -2.84 2.97 5.86
N ILE A 19 -3.09 2.75 7.15
CA ILE A 19 -3.46 1.43 7.68
C ILE A 19 -4.82 0.99 7.13
N ASN A 20 -5.82 1.88 7.12
CA ASN A 20 -7.15 1.55 6.61
C ASN A 20 -7.11 1.25 5.10
N LEU A 21 -6.32 2.02 4.34
CA LEU A 21 -6.12 1.76 2.93
C LEU A 21 -5.43 0.40 2.72
N LEU A 22 -4.36 0.10 3.46
CA LEU A 22 -3.71 -1.22 3.44
C LEU A 22 -4.68 -2.37 3.72
N LYS A 23 -5.51 -2.25 4.77
CA LYS A 23 -6.56 -3.22 5.10
C LYS A 23 -7.54 -3.43 3.95
N HIS A 24 -7.96 -2.33 3.32
CA HIS A 24 -8.82 -2.37 2.16
C HIS A 24 -8.16 -3.16 1.02
N ILE A 25 -6.94 -2.80 0.62
CA ILE A 25 -6.22 -3.47 -0.48
C ILE A 25 -6.11 -4.98 -0.22
N VAL A 26 -5.60 -5.37 0.96
CA VAL A 26 -5.41 -6.78 1.34
C VAL A 26 -6.71 -7.60 1.30
N ARG A 27 -7.84 -6.97 1.62
CA ARG A 27 -9.15 -7.65 1.63
C ARG A 27 -9.69 -7.93 0.21
N TYR A 28 -9.39 -7.08 -0.76
CA TYR A 28 -9.99 -7.16 -2.09
C TYR A 28 -9.09 -7.90 -3.10
N SER A 29 -7.78 -7.69 -3.09
CA SER A 29 -6.81 -8.31 -4.02
C SER A 29 -5.39 -7.79 -3.75
N GLU A 30 -4.35 -8.54 -4.12
CA GLU A 30 -2.96 -8.02 -4.09
C GLU A 30 -2.73 -6.87 -5.10
N ILE A 31 -3.63 -6.69 -6.06
CA ILE A 31 -3.65 -5.62 -7.06
C ILE A 31 -4.93 -4.80 -6.93
N VAL A 32 -4.80 -3.48 -6.84
CA VAL A 32 -5.89 -2.53 -6.59
C VAL A 32 -5.77 -1.31 -7.51
N GLU A 33 -6.91 -0.75 -7.90
CA GLU A 33 -6.95 0.53 -8.60
C GLU A 33 -7.09 1.67 -7.58
N LEU A 34 -6.13 2.62 -7.58
CA LEU A 34 -6.08 3.73 -6.62
C LEU A 34 -5.87 5.07 -7.32
N PRO A 35 -6.47 6.16 -6.81
CA PRO A 35 -6.22 7.52 -7.32
C PRO A 35 -4.78 7.95 -7.05
N THR A 36 -4.02 8.29 -8.10
CA THR A 36 -2.59 8.69 -7.99
C THR A 36 -2.40 10.01 -7.26
N GLN A 37 -3.43 10.87 -7.27
CA GLN A 37 -3.40 12.18 -6.63
C GLN A 37 -3.68 12.12 -5.12
N ASP A 38 -4.18 10.99 -4.60
CA ASP A 38 -4.43 10.82 -3.17
C ASP A 38 -3.13 10.77 -2.37
N GLU A 39 -3.03 11.61 -1.34
CA GLU A 39 -1.81 11.73 -0.53
C GLU A 39 -1.48 10.46 0.26
N THR A 40 -2.49 9.66 0.64
CA THR A 40 -2.30 8.35 1.28
C THR A 40 -1.64 7.38 0.31
N VAL A 41 -2.09 7.37 -0.95
CA VAL A 41 -1.53 6.54 -2.02
C VAL A 41 -0.08 6.93 -2.26
N LYS A 42 0.21 8.23 -2.43
CA LYS A 42 1.58 8.75 -2.58
C LYS A 42 2.48 8.38 -1.40
N ALA A 43 1.96 8.44 -0.18
CA ALA A 43 2.72 8.08 1.00
C ALA A 43 3.04 6.58 1.06
N LEU A 44 2.09 5.71 0.72
CA LEU A 44 2.33 4.26 0.61
C LEU A 44 3.36 3.92 -0.48
N ILE A 45 3.36 4.64 -1.60
CA ILE A 45 4.39 4.51 -2.66
C ILE A 45 5.76 4.93 -2.12
N ARG A 46 5.86 6.10 -1.48
CA ARG A 46 7.13 6.61 -0.90
C ARG A 46 7.70 5.68 0.17
N LYS A 47 6.82 4.98 0.91
CA LYS A 47 7.20 3.97 1.91
C LYS A 47 7.52 2.60 1.29
N GLY A 48 7.39 2.45 -0.03
CA GLY A 48 7.65 1.20 -0.76
C GLY A 48 6.66 0.09 -0.45
N ILE A 49 5.48 0.41 0.06
CA ILE A 49 4.45 -0.56 0.47
C ILE A 49 3.63 -1.03 -0.73
N ILE A 50 3.35 -0.10 -1.64
CA ILE A 50 2.70 -0.37 -2.92
C ILE A 50 3.59 0.12 -4.06
N ALA A 51 3.46 -0.52 -5.22
CA ALA A 51 4.17 -0.13 -6.42
C ALA A 51 3.23 -0.19 -7.62
N TYR A 52 3.52 0.61 -8.65
CA TYR A 52 2.79 0.55 -9.91
C TYR A 52 2.77 -0.88 -10.45
N TYR A 53 1.60 -1.30 -10.89
CA TYR A 53 1.41 -2.57 -11.57
C TYR A 53 1.29 -2.31 -13.06
N ASP A 54 2.43 -2.40 -13.76
CA ASP A 54 2.43 -2.41 -15.22
C ASP A 54 1.84 -3.72 -15.70
N TYR A 55 0.62 -3.64 -16.23
CA TYR A 55 0.02 -4.73 -16.98
C TYR A 55 0.65 -4.71 -18.38
N PRO A 56 1.34 -5.76 -18.84
CA PRO A 56 1.94 -5.76 -20.17
C PRO A 56 0.91 -5.61 -21.31
N ASP A 57 -0.37 -5.92 -21.05
CA ASP A 57 -1.45 -5.97 -22.05
C ASP A 57 -2.68 -5.10 -21.75
N ALA A 58 -2.70 -4.30 -20.68
CA ALA A 58 -3.85 -3.43 -20.42
C ALA A 58 -3.62 -2.04 -21.04
N PRO A 59 -4.52 -1.53 -21.89
CA PRO A 59 -4.44 -0.15 -22.32
C PRO A 59 -4.49 0.76 -21.09
N MET A 60 -3.46 1.58 -20.89
CA MET A 60 -3.50 2.67 -19.91
C MET A 60 -4.59 3.65 -20.34
N VAL A 61 -5.80 3.49 -19.79
CA VAL A 61 -6.92 4.39 -20.04
C VAL A 61 -6.78 5.57 -19.07
N PHE A 62 -6.21 6.67 -19.55
CA PHE A 62 -6.17 7.95 -18.84
C PHE A 62 -7.47 8.72 -19.10
N VAL A 63 -8.41 8.65 -18.15
CA VAL A 63 -9.57 9.53 -18.10
C VAL A 63 -9.58 10.17 -16.70
N GLY A 64 -9.81 11.48 -16.64
CA GLY A 64 -9.51 12.36 -15.49
C GLY A 64 -9.91 11.84 -14.10
N ASP A 65 -9.14 12.29 -13.11
CA ASP A 65 -8.82 11.60 -11.85
C ASP A 65 -8.04 10.32 -12.08
N GLU A 66 -6.77 10.47 -12.47
CA GLU A 66 -5.84 9.39 -12.82
C GLU A 66 -5.80 8.30 -11.74
N LYS A 67 -6.60 7.26 -11.93
CA LYS A 67 -6.48 6.02 -11.17
C LYS A 67 -5.50 5.11 -11.89
N GLN A 68 -4.66 4.44 -11.12
CA GLN A 68 -3.69 3.49 -11.65
C GLN A 68 -3.74 2.20 -10.84
N LEU A 69 -3.33 1.10 -11.48
CA LEU A 69 -3.19 -0.17 -10.81
C LEU A 69 -1.91 -0.18 -9.97
N PHE A 70 -2.05 -0.61 -8.73
CA PHE A 70 -0.96 -0.80 -7.79
C PHE A 70 -0.99 -2.22 -7.26
N LYS A 71 0.19 -2.79 -7.06
CA LYS A 71 0.36 -4.04 -6.32
C LYS A 71 0.99 -3.80 -4.98
N LEU A 72 0.63 -4.60 -3.99
CA LEU A 72 1.35 -4.64 -2.73
C LEU A 72 2.77 -5.23 -2.95
N THR A 73 3.79 -4.63 -2.35
CA THR A 73 5.18 -5.14 -2.43
C THR A 73 5.48 -6.14 -1.33
N ASN A 74 6.42 -7.07 -1.48
CA ASN A 74 6.75 -8.04 -0.41
C ASN A 74 7.04 -7.41 0.97
N TYR A 75 7.37 -6.11 1.04
CA TYR A 75 7.47 -5.35 2.28
C TYR A 75 6.17 -5.31 3.10
N TYR A 76 5.00 -5.27 2.45
CA TYR A 76 3.69 -5.25 3.13
C TYR A 76 3.49 -6.47 4.05
N LYS A 77 4.03 -7.64 3.70
CA LYS A 77 3.91 -8.88 4.49
C LYS A 77 4.58 -8.78 5.85
N ASN A 78 5.63 -7.97 5.96
CA ASN A 78 6.27 -7.70 7.25
C ASN A 78 5.42 -6.72 8.09
N ILE A 79 4.71 -5.79 7.45
CA ILE A 79 3.78 -4.86 8.12
C ILE A 79 2.55 -5.61 8.65
N LEU A 80 2.00 -6.56 7.88
CA LEU A 80 0.84 -7.37 8.29
C LEU A 80 1.07 -8.16 9.59
N LYS A 81 2.30 -8.55 9.90
CA LYS A 81 2.61 -9.25 11.17
C LYS A 81 2.39 -8.36 12.39
N PHE A 82 2.25 -7.05 12.18
CA PHE A 82 2.19 -6.05 13.24
C PHE A 82 0.84 -5.35 13.32
N VAL A 83 0.12 -5.26 12.21
CA VAL A 83 -1.23 -4.71 12.11
C VAL A 83 -2.22 -5.87 12.26
N ASP A 84 -3.15 -5.83 13.22
CA ASP A 84 -4.28 -6.78 13.27
C ASP A 84 -5.17 -6.54 12.04
N ILE A 85 -4.94 -7.32 10.97
CA ILE A 85 -5.69 -7.38 9.72
C ILE A 85 -6.28 -8.77 9.58
#